data_AF-A0A1M6K876-F1
#
_entry.id   AF-A0A1M6K876-F1
#
_cell.length_a   1.000
_cell.length_b   1.000
_cell.length_c   1.000
_cell.angle_alpha   90.00
_cell.angle_beta   90.00
_cell.angle_gamma   90.00
#
_symmetry.space_group_name_H-M   'P 1'
#
loop_
_entity.id
_entity.type
_entity.pdbx_description
1 polymer ?
#
loop_
_entity_poly.entity_id
_entity_poly.type
_entity_poly.pdbx_seq_one_letter_code
_entity_poly.pdbx_strand_id
1 'polypeptide(L)'
;MNNLDIGKLNDILIELNTIKMVEVKKIKGAVENTDDLSSFLSDCQKKILYLDRAIQYFQGFLEAWKSYNDGNKVENDDPVQRTSWVVHNDIITIAIRRPNSKYATTIRFSKELGKEMLDFILDFIDKRGFIKRSDILAEFEKKIIETTSYNSTSAGQVVYAMILVLLKEGVIMCSEHNKREYVKGHNQTSLL
;
A
#
# COMPACT_ATOMS: atom_id res chain seq x y z
N MET A 1 -2.55 1.87 -35.03
CA MET A 1 -2.66 2.41 -33.65
C MET A 1 -4.13 2.36 -33.27
N ASN A 2 -4.53 1.52 -32.32
CA ASN A 2 -5.91 1.49 -31.82
C ASN A 2 -6.11 2.67 -30.88
N ASN A 3 -6.88 3.67 -31.30
CA ASN A 3 -7.32 4.76 -30.44
C ASN A 3 -8.33 4.20 -29.43
N LEU A 4 -7.82 3.85 -28.23
CA LEU A 4 -8.67 3.60 -27.08
C LEU A 4 -9.30 4.93 -26.65
N ASP A 5 -10.62 4.99 -26.76
CA ASP A 5 -11.44 6.17 -26.45
C ASP A 5 -11.51 6.39 -24.93
N ILE A 6 -10.92 7.50 -24.48
CA ILE A 6 -10.87 7.89 -23.07
C ILE A 6 -12.28 8.12 -22.51
N GLY A 7 -13.24 8.54 -23.34
CA GLY A 7 -14.65 8.65 -22.95
C GLY A 7 -15.19 7.30 -22.48
N LYS A 8 -15.00 6.25 -23.28
CA LYS A 8 -15.43 4.89 -22.94
C LYS A 8 -14.77 4.34 -21.67
N LEU A 9 -13.52 4.72 -21.40
CA LEU A 9 -12.84 4.32 -20.17
C LEU A 9 -13.44 5.01 -18.94
N ASN A 10 -13.78 6.29 -19.03
CA ASN A 10 -14.49 6.99 -17.95
C ASN A 10 -15.88 6.41 -17.72
N ASP A 11 -16.59 6.05 -18.79
CA ASP A 11 -17.91 5.42 -18.71
C ASP A 11 -17.85 4.07 -17.97
N ILE A 12 -16.84 3.24 -18.28
CA ILE A 12 -16.59 1.98 -17.56
C ILE A 12 -16.30 2.23 -16.07
N LEU A 13 -15.54 3.28 -15.72
CA LEU A 13 -15.29 3.62 -14.31
C LEU A 13 -16.55 4.08 -13.58
N ILE A 14 -17.40 4.88 -14.24
CA ILE A 14 -18.69 5.31 -13.71
C ILE A 14 -19.61 4.08 -13.50
N GLU A 15 -19.63 3.17 -14.46
CA GLU A 15 -20.43 1.94 -14.40
C GLU A 15 -19.96 1.02 -13.26
N LEU A 16 -18.64 0.82 -13.11
CA LEU A 16 -18.07 0.05 -12.00
C LEU A 16 -18.37 0.65 -10.63
N ASN A 17 -18.31 1.98 -10.49
CA ASN A 17 -18.70 2.67 -9.27
C ASN A 17 -20.20 2.55 -8.97
N THR A 18 -21.02 2.59 -10.02
CA THR A 18 -22.47 2.40 -9.91
C THR A 18 -22.81 0.98 -9.48
N ILE A 19 -22.16 -0.03 -10.08
CA ILE A 19 -22.29 -1.45 -9.69
C ILE A 19 -21.88 -1.61 -8.23
N LYS A 20 -20.74 -1.05 -7.81
CA LYS A 20 -20.29 -1.08 -6.41
C LYS A 20 -21.35 -0.49 -5.47
N MET A 21 -21.92 0.67 -5.81
CA MET A 21 -22.98 1.29 -5.00
C MET A 21 -24.25 0.45 -4.92
N VAL A 22 -24.69 -0.14 -6.04
CA VAL A 22 -25.87 -1.01 -6.09
C VAL A 22 -25.65 -2.27 -5.26
N GLU A 23 -24.49 -2.90 -5.37
CA GLU A 23 -24.15 -4.09 -4.58
C GLU A 23 -24.07 -3.73 -3.08
N VAL A 24 -23.45 -2.61 -2.69
CA VAL A 24 -23.45 -2.14 -1.29
C VAL A 24 -24.87 -1.93 -0.77
N LYS A 25 -25.79 -1.38 -1.57
CA LYS A 25 -27.20 -1.22 -1.18
C LYS A 25 -27.92 -2.56 -1.02
N LYS A 26 -27.75 -3.51 -1.95
CA LYS A 26 -28.32 -4.86 -1.83
C LYS A 26 -27.80 -5.60 -0.61
N ILE A 27 -26.50 -5.47 -0.34
CA ILE A 27 -25.85 -6.07 0.84
C ILE A 27 -26.46 -5.50 2.12
N LYS A 28 -26.64 -4.16 2.20
CA LYS A 28 -27.32 -3.53 3.34
C LYS A 28 -28.75 -4.04 3.55
N GLY A 29 -29.53 -4.22 2.47
CA GLY A 29 -30.90 -4.76 2.59
C GLY A 29 -30.98 -6.26 2.91
N ALA A 30 -29.99 -7.05 2.49
CA ALA A 30 -29.92 -8.49 2.82
C ALA A 30 -29.47 -8.75 4.27
N VAL A 31 -28.65 -7.86 4.83
CA VAL A 31 -28.21 -7.86 6.23
C VAL A 31 -29.39 -7.68 7.21
N GLU A 32 -30.50 -7.08 6.79
CA GLU A 32 -31.68 -6.91 7.64
C GLU A 32 -32.53 -8.19 7.77
N ASN A 33 -32.24 -9.26 7.01
CA ASN A 33 -33.16 -10.41 6.83
C ASN A 33 -32.55 -11.82 7.00
N THR A 34 -31.31 -11.99 7.47
CA THR A 34 -30.66 -13.33 7.50
C THR A 34 -29.97 -13.69 8.83
N ASP A 35 -30.25 -14.90 9.33
CA ASP A 35 -29.74 -15.45 10.59
C ASP A 35 -28.27 -15.94 10.55
N ASP A 36 -27.63 -16.01 9.38
CA ASP A 36 -26.19 -16.30 9.23
C ASP A 36 -25.44 -15.15 8.53
N LEU A 37 -25.52 -14.00 9.19
CA LEU A 37 -24.98 -12.72 8.76
C LEU A 37 -23.46 -12.75 8.49
N SER A 38 -22.73 -13.62 9.19
CA SER A 38 -21.27 -13.61 9.25
C SER A 38 -20.61 -14.08 7.94
N SER A 39 -21.10 -15.19 7.39
CA SER A 39 -20.62 -15.77 6.13
C SER A 39 -20.97 -14.87 4.94
N PHE A 40 -22.19 -14.33 4.93
CA PHE A 40 -22.65 -13.40 3.90
C PHE A 40 -21.84 -12.09 3.89
N LEU A 41 -21.61 -11.48 5.07
CA LEU A 41 -20.77 -10.27 5.18
C LEU A 41 -19.33 -10.52 4.72
N SER A 42 -18.75 -11.69 5.03
CA SER A 42 -17.42 -12.08 4.58
C SER A 42 -17.29 -12.14 3.06
N ASP A 43 -18.24 -12.76 2.37
CA ASP A 43 -18.22 -12.84 0.91
C ASP A 43 -18.51 -11.49 0.24
N CYS A 44 -19.33 -10.66 0.87
CA CYS A 44 -19.57 -9.28 0.46
C CYS A 44 -18.32 -8.41 0.58
N GLN A 45 -17.58 -8.53 1.68
CA GLN A 45 -16.30 -7.87 1.89
C GLN A 45 -15.26 -8.31 0.85
N LYS A 46 -15.21 -9.61 0.51
CA LYS A 46 -14.35 -10.10 -0.59
C LYS A 46 -14.70 -9.44 -1.92
N LYS A 47 -15.99 -9.38 -2.28
CA LYS A 47 -16.44 -8.73 -3.53
C LYS A 47 -16.11 -7.25 -3.58
N ILE A 48 -16.30 -6.52 -2.47
CA ILE A 48 -15.92 -5.10 -2.36
C ILE A 48 -14.40 -4.96 -2.54
N LEU A 49 -13.60 -5.81 -1.90
CA LEU A 49 -12.15 -5.82 -2.04
C LEU A 49 -11.69 -6.08 -3.48
N TYR A 50 -12.36 -6.98 -4.22
CA TYR A 50 -12.09 -7.20 -5.64
C TYR A 50 -12.42 -5.98 -6.49
N LEU A 51 -13.55 -5.31 -6.21
CA LEU A 51 -13.95 -4.08 -6.89
C LEU A 51 -12.99 -2.93 -6.58
N ASP A 52 -12.56 -2.77 -5.33
CA ASP A 52 -11.57 -1.75 -4.94
C ASP A 52 -10.22 -1.97 -5.62
N ARG A 53 -9.77 -3.23 -5.72
CA ARG A 53 -8.59 -3.57 -6.51
C ARG A 53 -8.77 -3.20 -7.98
N ALA A 54 -9.90 -3.56 -8.59
CA ALA A 54 -10.19 -3.25 -9.99
C ALA A 54 -10.21 -1.72 -10.23
N ILE A 55 -10.85 -0.95 -9.34
CA ILE A 55 -10.88 0.51 -9.39
C ILE A 55 -9.47 1.09 -9.25
N GLN A 56 -8.69 0.62 -8.28
CA GLN A 56 -7.31 1.10 -8.08
C GLN A 56 -6.41 0.78 -9.29
N TYR A 57 -6.52 -0.42 -9.87
CA TYR A 57 -5.83 -0.78 -11.11
C TYR A 57 -6.26 0.12 -12.29
N PHE A 58 -7.55 0.41 -12.38
CA PHE A 58 -8.10 1.24 -13.46
C PHE A 58 -7.72 2.72 -13.31
N GLN A 59 -7.74 3.26 -12.09
CA GLN A 59 -7.25 4.60 -11.77
C GLN A 59 -5.75 4.73 -12.08
N GLY A 60 -4.95 3.75 -11.63
CA GLY A 60 -3.52 3.71 -11.96
C GLY A 60 -3.26 3.60 -13.47
N PHE A 61 -4.10 2.87 -14.21
CA PHE A 61 -4.04 2.81 -15.67
C PHE A 61 -4.40 4.16 -16.31
N LEU A 62 -5.48 4.81 -15.87
CA LEU A 62 -5.93 6.12 -16.37
C LEU A 62 -4.89 7.21 -16.13
N GLU A 63 -4.31 7.27 -14.93
CA GLU A 63 -3.24 8.21 -14.60
C GLU A 63 -1.98 7.94 -15.43
N ALA A 64 -1.60 6.67 -15.60
CA ALA A 64 -0.48 6.29 -16.44
C ALA A 64 -0.73 6.60 -17.94
N TRP A 65 -1.97 6.47 -18.40
CA TRP A 65 -2.37 6.80 -19.77
C TRP A 65 -2.42 8.30 -20.03
N LYS A 66 -2.96 9.09 -19.09
CA LYS A 66 -2.90 10.56 -19.13
C LYS A 66 -1.44 11.04 -19.14
N SER A 67 -0.61 10.52 -18.25
CA SER A 67 0.83 10.85 -18.21
C SER A 67 1.55 10.51 -19.52
N TYR A 68 1.19 9.40 -20.16
CA TYR A 68 1.72 9.00 -21.47
C TYR A 68 1.28 9.95 -22.60
N ASN A 69 0.00 10.33 -22.64
CA ASN A 69 -0.53 11.26 -23.64
C ASN A 69 -0.02 12.69 -23.46
N ASP A 70 0.20 13.13 -22.21
CA ASP A 70 0.69 14.47 -21.88
C ASP A 70 2.21 14.61 -22.11
N GLY A 71 2.90 13.55 -22.55
CA GLY A 71 4.35 13.55 -22.78
C GLY A 71 5.18 13.69 -21.49
N ASN A 72 4.54 13.61 -20.31
CA ASN A 72 5.20 13.69 -19.02
C ASN A 72 6.00 12.40 -18.78
N LYS A 73 7.31 12.46 -19.05
CA LYS A 73 8.25 11.50 -18.46
C LYS A 73 8.10 11.62 -16.94
N VAL A 74 7.78 10.52 -16.26
CA VAL A 74 7.86 10.48 -14.80
C VAL A 74 9.36 10.55 -14.47
N GLU A 75 9.88 11.75 -14.28
CA GLU A 75 11.31 12.04 -14.14
C GLU A 75 11.92 11.54 -12.83
N ASN A 76 11.13 11.02 -11.89
CA ASN A 76 11.62 10.64 -10.57
C ASN A 76 11.59 9.12 -10.36
N ASP A 77 12.74 8.47 -10.55
CA ASP A 77 12.95 7.03 -10.28
C ASP A 77 13.08 6.72 -8.78
N ASP A 78 12.97 7.73 -7.90
CA ASP A 78 13.03 7.52 -6.46
C ASP A 78 11.89 6.59 -5.96
N PRO A 79 12.21 5.41 -5.39
CA PRO A 79 11.21 4.51 -4.82
C PRO A 79 10.35 5.16 -3.71
N VAL A 80 10.89 6.11 -2.96
CA VAL A 80 10.16 6.82 -1.89
C VAL A 80 9.00 7.61 -2.48
N GLN A 81 9.27 8.37 -3.55
CA GLN A 81 8.24 9.16 -4.24
C GLN A 81 7.16 8.26 -4.89
N ARG A 82 7.57 7.10 -5.41
CA ARG A 82 6.70 6.10 -6.04
C ARG A 82 5.93 5.20 -5.07
N THR A 83 6.09 5.40 -3.76
CA THR A 83 5.40 4.63 -2.72
C THR A 83 4.14 5.33 -2.27
N SER A 84 3.01 4.63 -2.24
CA SER A 84 1.75 5.08 -1.64
C SER A 84 1.29 4.05 -0.62
N TRP A 85 0.66 4.48 0.46
CA TRP A 85 0.19 3.57 1.50
C TRP A 85 -1.13 4.04 2.09
N VAL A 86 -1.90 3.09 2.61
CA VAL A 86 -3.17 3.35 3.29
C VAL A 86 -3.36 2.33 4.40
N VAL A 87 -4.03 2.76 5.47
CA VAL A 87 -4.52 1.89 6.53
C VAL A 87 -6.03 1.74 6.35
N HIS A 88 -6.50 0.50 6.21
CA HIS A 88 -7.93 0.22 6.19
C HIS A 88 -8.21 -0.97 7.10
N ASN A 89 -9.09 -0.75 8.08
CA ASN A 89 -9.30 -1.65 9.23
C ASN A 89 -7.95 -1.90 9.94
N ASP A 90 -7.53 -3.17 10.05
CA ASP A 90 -6.29 -3.60 10.68
C ASP A 90 -5.19 -3.99 9.69
N ILE A 91 -5.32 -3.59 8.42
CA ILE A 91 -4.34 -3.92 7.38
C ILE A 91 -3.71 -2.65 6.83
N ILE A 92 -2.38 -2.63 6.85
CA ILE A 92 -1.58 -1.68 6.11
C ILE A 92 -1.40 -2.23 4.70
N THR A 93 -1.74 -1.41 3.69
CA THR A 93 -1.46 -1.72 2.28
C THR A 93 -0.46 -0.71 1.75
N ILE A 94 0.68 -1.20 1.24
CA ILE A 94 1.71 -0.38 0.60
C ILE A 94 1.79 -0.76 -0.87
N ALA A 95 1.73 0.23 -1.75
CA ALA A 95 1.89 0.09 -3.18
C ALA A 95 3.14 0.86 -3.64
N ILE A 96 4.08 0.15 -4.26
CA ILE A 96 5.31 0.73 -4.83
C ILE A 96 5.21 0.61 -6.35
N ARG A 97 4.93 1.71 -7.04
CA ARG A 97 4.86 1.73 -8.52
C ARG A 97 6.22 1.37 -9.10
N ARG A 98 6.33 0.43 -10.04
CA ARG A 98 7.62 0.07 -10.67
C ARG A 98 8.09 1.16 -11.65
N PRO A 99 9.41 1.35 -11.85
CA PRO A 99 9.92 2.31 -12.83
C PRO A 99 9.39 1.96 -14.22
N ASN A 100 8.97 2.98 -14.98
CA ASN A 100 8.51 2.82 -16.36
C ASN A 100 7.41 1.75 -16.55
N SER A 101 6.60 1.48 -15.52
CA SER A 101 5.60 0.42 -15.54
C SER A 101 4.24 0.90 -15.03
N LYS A 102 3.18 0.26 -15.54
CA LYS A 102 1.81 0.41 -15.04
C LYS A 102 1.53 -0.45 -13.80
N TYR A 103 2.47 -1.32 -13.42
CA TYR A 103 2.31 -2.25 -12.31
C TYR A 103 2.94 -1.72 -11.03
N ALA A 104 2.26 -1.96 -9.90
CA ALA A 104 2.79 -1.72 -8.57
C ALA A 104 3.07 -3.04 -7.85
N THR A 105 4.17 -3.09 -7.12
CA THR A 105 4.36 -4.12 -6.10
C THR A 105 3.48 -3.76 -4.91
N THR A 106 2.51 -4.61 -4.58
CA THR A 106 1.57 -4.38 -3.49
C THR A 106 1.88 -5.32 -2.34
N ILE A 107 2.09 -4.76 -1.15
CA ILE A 107 2.46 -5.48 0.06
C ILE A 107 1.40 -5.18 1.12
N ARG A 108 0.96 -6.20 1.85
CA ARG A 108 0.02 -6.03 2.96
C ARG A 108 0.49 -6.76 4.20
N PHE A 109 0.28 -6.14 5.35
CA PHE A 109 0.56 -6.72 6.65
C PHE A 109 -0.34 -6.07 7.70
N SER A 110 -0.41 -6.67 8.89
CA SER A 110 -1.25 -6.15 9.97
C SER A 110 -0.75 -4.81 10.49
N LYS A 111 -1.67 -3.97 10.95
CA LYS A 111 -1.36 -2.71 11.65
C LYS A 111 -0.49 -2.97 12.88
N GLU A 112 -0.76 -4.06 13.60
CA GLU A 112 0.03 -4.49 14.76
C GLU A 112 1.49 -4.74 14.40
N LEU A 113 1.76 -5.51 13.33
CA LEU A 113 3.12 -5.76 12.86
C LEU A 113 3.81 -4.45 12.43
N GLY A 114 3.07 -3.55 11.75
CA GLY A 114 3.57 -2.23 11.39
C GLY A 114 3.99 -1.39 12.60
N LYS A 115 3.17 -1.40 13.66
CA LYS A 115 3.45 -0.69 14.91
C LYS A 115 4.69 -1.25 15.60
N GLU A 116 4.78 -2.57 15.76
CA GLU A 116 5.94 -3.18 16.39
C GLU A 116 7.25 -2.91 15.63
N MET A 117 7.23 -2.97 14.30
CA MET A 117 8.39 -2.61 13.49
C MET A 117 8.77 -1.14 13.70
N LEU A 118 7.80 -0.23 13.72
CA LEU A 118 8.05 1.20 13.95
C LEU A 118 8.67 1.44 15.33
N ASP A 119 8.06 0.88 16.38
CA ASP A 119 8.52 1.02 17.76
C ASP A 119 9.96 0.48 17.89
N PHE A 120 10.23 -0.71 17.33
CA PHE A 120 11.59 -1.27 17.28
C PHE A 120 12.58 -0.37 16.54
N ILE A 121 12.21 0.14 15.36
CA ILE A 121 13.07 1.00 14.54
C ILE A 121 13.49 2.25 15.33
N LEU A 122 12.52 2.94 15.94
CA LEU A 122 12.77 4.17 16.68
C LEU A 122 13.59 3.89 17.94
N ASP A 123 13.26 2.86 18.71
CA ASP A 123 14.01 2.46 19.90
C ASP A 123 15.46 2.09 19.56
N PHE A 124 15.67 1.39 18.45
CA PHE A 124 16.99 0.98 18.02
C PHE A 124 17.84 2.18 17.59
N ILE A 125 17.24 3.12 16.84
CA ILE A 125 17.89 4.39 16.48
C ILE A 125 18.22 5.19 17.73
N ASP A 126 17.31 5.31 18.70
CA ASP A 126 17.57 6.06 19.94
C ASP A 126 18.70 5.43 20.77
N LYS A 127 18.89 4.11 20.70
CA LYS A 127 19.98 3.38 21.40
C LYS A 127 21.30 3.36 20.66
N ARG A 128 21.30 3.27 19.33
CA ARG A 128 22.51 3.02 18.50
C ARG A 128 22.84 4.14 17.52
N GLY A 129 22.00 5.16 17.42
CA GLY A 129 22.11 6.29 16.49
C GLY A 129 21.58 5.99 15.09
N PHE A 130 21.59 4.73 14.64
CA PHE A 130 21.10 4.31 13.32
C PHE A 130 20.55 2.89 13.34
N ILE A 131 19.83 2.53 12.28
CA ILE A 131 19.39 1.16 11.99
C ILE A 131 19.60 0.80 10.52
N LYS A 132 19.85 -0.48 10.23
CA LYS A 132 19.90 -1.03 8.86
C LYS A 132 18.68 -1.89 8.57
N ARG A 133 18.34 -2.02 7.30
CA ARG A 133 17.31 -2.96 6.83
C ARG A 133 17.55 -4.40 7.32
N SER A 134 18.81 -4.82 7.41
CA SER A 134 19.18 -6.15 7.91
C SER A 134 18.82 -6.36 9.37
N ASP A 135 18.89 -5.31 10.18
CA ASP A 135 18.62 -5.40 11.62
C ASP A 135 17.12 -5.62 11.86
N ILE A 136 16.28 -4.89 11.12
CA ILE A 136 14.82 -5.06 11.15
C ILE A 136 14.44 -6.45 10.62
N LEU A 137 15.08 -6.88 9.53
CA LEU A 137 14.81 -8.21 8.97
C LEU A 137 15.18 -9.32 9.96
N ALA A 138 16.35 -9.23 10.61
CA ALA A 138 16.77 -10.22 11.59
C ALA A 138 15.80 -10.36 12.76
N GLU A 139 15.19 -9.26 13.20
CA GLU A 139 14.21 -9.26 14.29
C GLU A 139 12.84 -9.81 13.85
N PHE A 140 12.35 -9.38 12.68
CA PHE A 140 10.96 -9.61 12.28
C PHE A 140 10.75 -10.71 11.23
N GLU A 141 11.81 -11.29 10.64
CA GLU A 141 11.68 -12.25 9.53
C GLU A 141 10.72 -13.39 9.84
N LYS A 142 10.92 -14.06 10.98
CA LYS A 142 10.06 -15.17 11.41
C LYS A 142 8.60 -14.72 11.58
N LYS A 143 8.38 -13.61 12.29
CA LYS A 143 7.03 -13.09 12.54
C LYS A 143 6.33 -12.68 11.24
N ILE A 144 7.04 -12.06 10.30
CA ILE A 144 6.50 -11.72 8.98
C ILE A 144 6.08 -12.99 8.24
N ILE A 145 6.92 -14.04 8.22
CA ILE A 145 6.60 -15.31 7.56
C ILE A 145 5.35 -15.96 8.18
N GLU A 146 5.22 -15.92 9.50
CA GLU A 146 4.10 -16.54 10.23
C GLU A 146 2.79 -15.76 10.11
N THR A 147 2.84 -14.44 9.98
CA THR A 147 1.66 -13.56 10.05
C THR A 147 1.18 -13.04 8.70
N THR A 148 1.93 -13.26 7.63
CA THR A 148 1.57 -12.78 6.29
C THR A 148 1.31 -13.95 5.33
N SER A 149 0.17 -13.90 4.62
CA SER A 149 -0.37 -15.03 3.84
C SER A 149 0.28 -15.24 2.46
N TYR A 150 1.56 -14.92 2.26
CA TYR A 150 2.10 -14.69 0.90
C TYR A 150 2.94 -15.85 0.33
N ASN A 151 2.43 -16.46 -0.74
CA ASN A 151 3.16 -17.39 -1.61
C ASN A 151 4.22 -16.71 -2.52
N SER A 152 4.38 -15.38 -2.47
CA SER A 152 5.18 -14.63 -3.47
C SER A 152 5.88 -13.36 -2.98
N THR A 153 5.75 -12.97 -1.70
CA THR A 153 6.38 -11.76 -1.15
C THR A 153 7.34 -12.14 -0.03
N SER A 154 8.61 -11.76 -0.14
CA SER A 154 9.61 -12.11 0.89
C SER A 154 9.52 -11.19 2.10
N ALA A 155 9.92 -11.67 3.28
CA ALA A 155 9.99 -10.85 4.49
C ALA A 155 10.85 -9.59 4.27
N GLY A 156 11.94 -9.72 3.50
CA GLY A 156 12.75 -8.59 3.08
C GLY A 156 11.97 -7.53 2.32
N GLN A 157 11.01 -7.89 1.47
CA GLN A 157 10.17 -6.92 0.74
C GLN A 157 9.22 -6.17 1.68
N VAL A 158 8.67 -6.84 2.70
CA VAL A 158 7.83 -6.22 3.72
C VAL A 158 8.60 -5.15 4.48
N VAL A 159 9.80 -5.50 4.98
CA VAL A 159 10.68 -4.56 5.67
C VAL A 159 11.04 -3.38 4.76
N TYR A 160 11.37 -3.64 3.50
CA TYR A 160 11.70 -2.59 2.54
C TYR A 160 10.53 -1.61 2.33
N ALA A 161 9.31 -2.14 2.18
CA ALA A 161 8.12 -1.32 2.02
C ALA A 161 7.86 -0.44 3.24
N MET A 162 8.03 -0.99 4.45
CA MET A 162 7.92 -0.23 5.69
C MET A 162 8.93 0.92 5.73
N ILE A 163 10.20 0.66 5.41
CA ILE A 163 11.24 1.70 5.34
C ILE A 163 10.86 2.82 4.37
N LEU A 164 10.34 2.48 3.18
CA LEU A 164 9.93 3.50 2.21
C LEU A 164 8.80 4.39 2.73
N VAL A 165 7.84 3.82 3.47
CA VAL A 165 6.79 4.61 4.13
C VAL A 165 7.39 5.55 5.16
N LEU A 166 8.29 5.07 6.03
CA LEU A 166 8.91 5.91 7.05
C LEU A 166 9.78 7.02 6.47
N LEU A 167 10.49 6.75 5.37
CA LEU A 167 11.23 7.76 4.62
C LEU A 167 10.29 8.80 3.99
N LYS A 168 9.17 8.35 3.42
CA LYS A 168 8.18 9.22 2.77
C LYS A 168 7.51 10.17 3.76
N GLU A 169 7.17 9.67 4.94
CA GLU A 169 6.55 10.45 6.02
C GLU A 169 7.58 11.24 6.85
N GLY A 170 8.88 11.16 6.52
CA GLY A 170 9.94 11.89 7.21
C GLY A 170 10.18 11.44 8.66
N VAL A 171 9.70 10.25 9.04
CA VAL A 171 9.93 9.63 10.36
C VAL A 171 11.39 9.21 10.51
N ILE A 172 11.97 8.70 9.43
CA ILE A 172 13.40 8.38 9.32
C ILE A 172 13.98 9.03 8.07
N MET A 173 15.30 9.14 8.02
CA MET A 173 16.04 9.59 6.84
C MET A 173 17.30 8.76 6.63
N CYS A 174 17.84 8.74 5.42
CA CYS A 174 19.13 8.11 5.15
C CYS A 174 20.25 8.88 5.87
N SER A 175 21.15 8.17 6.54
CA SER A 175 22.35 8.74 7.12
C SER A 175 23.22 9.39 6.04
N GLU A 176 23.81 10.54 6.37
CA GLU A 176 24.79 11.22 5.51
C GLU A 176 26.05 10.37 5.30
N HIS A 177 26.40 9.54 6.29
CA HIS A 177 27.60 8.71 6.26
C HIS A 177 27.41 7.42 5.47
N ASN A 178 26.18 6.88 5.44
CA ASN A 178 25.89 5.61 4.79
C ASN A 178 24.42 5.53 4.34
N LYS A 179 24.18 5.46 3.02
CA LYS A 179 22.84 5.38 2.43
C LYS A 179 22.04 4.12 2.79
N ARG A 180 22.65 3.14 3.46
CA ARG A 180 22.00 1.92 3.97
C ARG A 180 21.69 1.99 5.47
N GLU A 181 22.05 3.09 6.12
CA GLU A 181 21.75 3.38 7.51
C GLU A 181 20.65 4.43 7.57
N TYR A 182 19.67 4.20 8.45
CA TYR A 182 18.56 5.10 8.67
C TYR A 182 18.66 5.71 10.06
N VAL A 183 18.46 7.02 10.15
CA VAL A 183 18.49 7.80 11.38
C VAL A 183 17.15 8.49 11.59
N LYS A 184 16.93 9.04 12.77
CA LYS A 184 15.70 9.76 13.12
C LYS A 184 15.51 10.96 12.19
N GLY A 185 14.31 11.12 11.63
CA GLY A 185 14.00 12.25 10.77
C GLY A 185 13.88 13.56 11.56
N HIS A 186 14.14 14.68 10.90
CA HIS A 186 14.12 16.01 11.52
C HIS A 186 12.72 16.64 11.63
N ASN A 187 11.68 16.05 11.03
CA ASN A 187 10.32 16.60 11.06
C ASN A 187 9.47 15.99 12.19
N GLN A 188 9.75 16.40 13.43
CA GLN A 188 8.73 16.34 14.48
C GLN A 188 7.85 17.60 14.39
N THR A 189 6.88 17.59 13.49
CA THR A 189 5.70 18.45 13.68
C THR A 189 4.48 17.53 13.79
N SER A 190 4.12 17.24 15.04
CA SER A 190 2.77 16.84 15.51
C SER A 190 2.04 15.73 14.72
N LEU A 191 2.30 14.48 15.10
CA LEU A 191 1.32 13.39 14.99
C LEU A 191 0.87 12.97 16.41
N LEU A 192 0.20 13.90 17.08
CA LEU A 192 -0.76 13.67 18.16
C LEU A 192 -1.99 14.53 17.86
#